data_AF-A0A9P1CJG7-F1
#
_entry.id   AF-A0A9P1CJG7-F1
#
_cell.length_a   1.000
_cell.length_b   1.000
_cell.length_c   1.000
_cell.angle_alpha   90.00
_cell.angle_beta   90.00
_cell.angle_gamma   90.00
#
_symmetry.space_group_name_H-M   'P 1'
#
loop_
_entity.id
_entity.type
_entity.pdbx_description
1 polymer ?
#
loop_
_entity_poly.entity_id
_entity_poly.type
_entity_poly.pdbx_seq_one_letter_code
_entity_poly.pdbx_strand_id
1 'polypeptide(L)'
;MVPLLLVALLACGGESFVPPQAKPSPGACAASTAGAALAACGGVPAALAEMPPAPSGINTLPESQQAAVVLGLFVFLAAGTLLLVGPIFQFLQQLLPEGWFKNWQKTWPILGAFYIAAGVAHFTAAEAFESIYPPEGTWGFWYLPGSASFHVAWTGVAEIAGGTGLFVGALLLGLAGALQMEVPRLLRQIPALSALGLFALTWVVTPANVYMYTHGAQMVGLTPGDQPIPVEFHLIRGLLQVVLLGILWSYSSAAREEAAEAR
;
A
#
# COMPACT_ATOMS: atom_id res chain seq x y z
N MET A 1 23.71 -5.54 3.16
CA MET A 1 23.06 -5.90 4.45
C MET A 1 21.58 -5.58 4.31
N VAL A 2 20.77 -6.60 4.05
CA VAL A 2 19.31 -6.52 3.90
C VAL A 2 18.70 -7.42 4.97
N PRO A 3 18.38 -6.92 6.17
CA PRO A 3 17.45 -7.66 7.02
C PRO A 3 16.55 -6.71 7.80
N LEU A 4 15.41 -6.34 7.22
CA LEU A 4 14.26 -5.81 7.98
C LEU A 4 12.96 -6.02 7.19
N LEU A 5 13.00 -5.99 5.86
CA LEU A 5 11.86 -6.40 5.02
C LEU A 5 11.56 -7.92 5.09
N LEU A 6 12.53 -8.74 5.47
CA LEU A 6 12.40 -10.19 5.50
C LEU A 6 11.55 -10.70 6.68
N VAL A 7 11.45 -9.93 7.77
CA VAL A 7 10.73 -10.35 8.99
C VAL A 7 9.21 -10.30 8.81
N ALA A 8 8.71 -9.42 7.95
CA ALA A 8 7.27 -9.35 7.65
C ALA A 8 6.80 -10.49 6.72
N LEU A 9 7.68 -11.02 5.87
CA LEU A 9 7.35 -12.10 4.92
C LEU A 9 7.66 -13.51 5.45
N LEU A 10 8.58 -13.67 6.40
CA LEU A 10 8.94 -14.97 6.99
C LEU A 10 8.11 -15.38 8.22
N ALA A 11 7.27 -14.49 8.75
CA ALA A 11 6.43 -14.80 9.92
C ALA A 11 5.23 -15.75 9.61
N CYS A 12 5.00 -16.12 8.35
CA CYS A 12 3.88 -17.00 7.93
C CYS A 12 4.32 -18.43 7.53
N GLY A 13 5.55 -18.81 7.82
CA GLY A 13 6.11 -20.11 7.40
C GLY A 13 5.94 -21.21 8.45
N GLY A 14 4.71 -21.66 8.71
CA GLY A 14 4.51 -22.95 9.36
C GLY A 14 3.24 -23.05 10.18
N GLU A 15 2.13 -23.38 9.53
CA GLU A 15 1.13 -24.28 10.13
C GLU A 15 0.25 -24.91 9.04
N SER A 16 -0.12 -26.15 9.31
CA SER A 16 -0.68 -27.14 8.39
C SER A 16 -2.04 -26.77 7.80
N PHE A 17 -2.19 -27.01 6.50
CA PHE A 17 -3.42 -26.93 5.72
C PHE A 17 -4.57 -27.72 6.36
N VAL A 18 -5.64 -27.02 6.75
CA VAL A 18 -6.94 -27.62 7.10
C VAL A 18 -7.92 -27.28 5.99
N PRO A 19 -8.53 -28.26 5.29
CA PRO A 19 -9.48 -27.98 4.22
C PRO A 19 -10.80 -27.40 4.77
N PRO A 20 -11.44 -26.48 4.04
CA PRO A 20 -12.67 -25.82 4.48
C PRO A 20 -13.86 -26.80 4.48
N GLN A 21 -14.69 -26.72 5.54
CA GLN A 21 -15.97 -27.42 5.59
C GLN A 21 -17.02 -26.71 4.72
N ALA A 22 -17.86 -27.51 4.06
CA ALA A 22 -18.90 -27.06 3.14
C ALA A 22 -20.01 -26.26 3.84
N LYS A 23 -20.40 -25.12 3.24
CA LYS A 23 -21.55 -24.31 3.66
C LYS A 23 -22.88 -25.00 3.31
N PRO A 24 -23.92 -24.93 4.17
CA PRO A 24 -25.27 -25.34 3.80
C PRO A 24 -25.97 -24.27 2.93
N SER A 25 -26.80 -24.74 2.01
CA SER A 25 -27.54 -23.96 0.99
C SER A 25 -28.66 -23.07 1.58
N PRO A 26 -29.09 -22.01 0.85
CA PRO A 26 -29.98 -20.98 1.39
C PRO A 26 -31.47 -21.36 1.24
N GLY A 27 -32.21 -21.23 2.34
CA GLY A 27 -33.68 -21.22 2.34
C GLY A 27 -34.21 -19.79 2.20
N ALA A 28 -35.05 -19.58 1.21
CA ALA A 28 -35.76 -18.33 0.95
C ALA A 28 -36.92 -18.10 1.94
N CYS A 29 -37.21 -16.84 2.30
CA CYS A 29 -38.56 -16.27 2.22
C CYS A 29 -38.66 -14.77 2.54
N ALA A 30 -39.29 -14.08 1.57
CA ALA A 30 -40.28 -13.01 1.68
C ALA A 30 -39.91 -11.59 2.17
N ALA A 31 -40.37 -10.65 1.33
CA ALA A 31 -40.29 -9.21 1.44
C ALA A 31 -41.30 -8.60 2.43
N SER A 32 -40.96 -7.42 2.95
CA SER A 32 -41.93 -6.43 3.43
C SER A 32 -41.42 -5.03 3.10
N THR A 33 -41.89 -4.50 1.98
CA THR A 33 -41.77 -3.10 1.57
C THR A 33 -42.87 -2.27 2.23
N ALA A 34 -42.53 -1.45 3.23
CA ALA A 34 -43.24 -0.21 3.60
C ALA A 34 -42.50 0.47 4.77
N GLY A 35 -41.63 1.43 4.46
CA GLY A 35 -40.86 2.19 5.46
C GLY A 35 -39.72 3.02 4.88
N ALA A 36 -39.39 2.82 3.60
CA ALA A 36 -38.36 3.57 2.89
C ALA A 36 -38.91 4.89 2.33
N ALA A 37 -38.93 5.95 3.14
CA ALA A 37 -39.05 7.32 2.62
C ALA A 37 -38.56 8.46 3.56
N LEU A 38 -38.06 8.20 4.77
CA LEU A 38 -37.75 9.28 5.72
C LEU A 38 -36.54 9.05 6.64
N ALA A 39 -35.48 8.38 6.14
CA ALA A 39 -34.21 8.22 6.86
C ALA A 39 -32.98 8.59 6.00
N ALA A 40 -33.14 9.52 5.05
CA ALA A 40 -32.08 9.94 4.12
C ALA A 40 -31.19 11.10 4.64
N CYS A 41 -31.12 11.31 5.95
CA CYS A 41 -30.19 12.28 6.55
C CYS A 41 -29.54 11.69 7.80
N GLY A 42 -28.26 11.29 7.69
CA GLY A 42 -27.36 11.11 8.83
C GLY A 42 -27.31 9.73 9.49
N GLY A 43 -27.85 8.68 8.87
CA GLY A 43 -27.67 7.32 9.39
C GLY A 43 -26.33 6.74 8.94
N VAL A 44 -25.40 6.56 9.88
CA VAL A 44 -24.25 5.65 9.70
C VAL A 44 -24.80 4.29 9.25
N PRO A 45 -24.29 3.68 8.17
CA PRO A 45 -24.74 2.34 7.77
C PRO A 45 -24.65 1.40 8.98
N ALA A 46 -25.71 0.64 9.25
CA ALA A 46 -25.83 -0.22 10.44
C ALA A 46 -24.63 -1.17 10.65
N ALA A 47 -23.90 -1.50 9.57
CA ALA A 47 -22.69 -2.32 9.60
C ALA A 47 -21.50 -1.68 10.35
N LEU A 48 -21.41 -0.35 10.45
CA LEU A 48 -20.34 0.33 11.22
C LEU A 48 -20.68 0.44 12.72
N ALA A 49 -21.94 0.29 13.11
CA ALA A 49 -22.41 0.47 14.47
C ALA A 49 -22.13 -0.73 15.40
N GLU A 50 -21.75 -1.89 14.87
CA GLU A 50 -21.53 -3.13 15.64
C GLU A 50 -20.08 -3.61 15.70
N MET A 51 -19.11 -2.83 15.20
CA MET A 51 -17.71 -3.25 15.28
C MET A 51 -17.16 -3.07 16.71
N PRO A 52 -16.43 -4.06 17.24
CA PRO A 52 -15.78 -3.91 18.54
C PRO A 52 -14.77 -2.75 18.50
N PRO A 53 -14.44 -2.14 19.65
CA PRO A 53 -13.38 -1.14 19.71
C PRO A 53 -12.08 -1.67 19.11
N ALA A 54 -11.51 -0.92 18.16
CA ALA A 54 -10.20 -1.22 17.60
C ALA A 54 -9.12 -1.03 18.69
N PRO A 55 -7.96 -1.70 18.59
CA PRO A 55 -6.86 -1.48 19.54
C PRO A 55 -6.41 -0.01 19.64
N SER A 56 -6.58 0.77 18.57
CA SER A 56 -6.29 2.21 18.56
C SER A 56 -7.36 3.06 19.25
N GLY A 57 -8.56 2.52 19.46
CA GLY A 57 -9.74 3.21 19.97
C GLY A 57 -10.36 4.21 18.99
N ILE A 58 -9.78 4.43 17.81
CA ILE A 58 -10.18 5.51 16.90
C ILE A 58 -11.60 5.31 16.38
N ASN A 59 -12.01 4.07 16.06
CA ASN A 59 -13.37 3.78 15.59
C ASN A 59 -14.48 4.13 16.59
N THR A 60 -14.15 4.33 17.87
CA THR A 60 -15.13 4.77 18.90
C THR A 60 -15.25 6.28 19.03
N LEU A 61 -14.40 7.05 18.34
CA LEU A 61 -14.45 8.50 18.34
C LEU A 61 -15.57 9.02 17.40
N PRO A 62 -16.07 10.25 17.62
CA PRO A 62 -16.91 10.92 16.63
C PRO A 62 -16.24 11.00 15.26
N GLU A 63 -17.00 10.87 14.17
CA GLU A 63 -16.47 10.81 12.80
C GLU A 63 -15.52 11.96 12.45
N SER A 64 -15.82 13.18 12.91
CA SER A 64 -14.95 14.34 12.69
C SER A 64 -13.57 14.18 13.33
N GLN A 65 -13.48 13.51 14.48
CA GLN A 65 -12.22 13.20 15.13
C GLN A 65 -11.49 12.07 14.41
N GLN A 66 -12.20 11.04 13.94
CA GLN A 66 -11.61 10.00 13.10
C GLN A 66 -11.00 10.61 11.83
N ALA A 67 -11.75 11.49 11.16
CA ALA A 67 -11.30 12.19 9.96
C ALA A 67 -10.05 13.05 10.22
N ALA A 68 -10.02 13.76 11.34
CA ALA A 68 -8.85 14.54 11.74
C ALA A 68 -7.61 13.64 11.96
N VAL A 69 -7.77 12.46 12.57
CA VAL A 69 -6.67 11.50 12.71
C VAL A 69 -6.18 11.00 11.35
N VAL A 70 -7.10 10.63 10.44
CA VAL A 70 -6.73 10.20 9.09
C VAL A 70 -5.99 11.30 8.34
N LEU A 71 -6.51 12.53 8.34
CA LEU A 71 -5.84 13.67 7.72
C LEU A 71 -4.44 13.88 8.31
N GLY A 72 -4.30 13.78 9.63
CA GLY A 72 -3.01 13.84 10.32
C GLY A 72 -2.02 12.79 9.85
N LEU A 73 -2.48 11.55 9.61
CA LEU A 73 -1.64 10.47 9.06
C LEU A 73 -1.18 10.76 7.63
N PHE A 74 -2.06 11.29 6.77
CA PHE A 74 -1.69 11.69 5.41
C PHE A 74 -0.69 12.87 5.42
N VAL A 75 -0.88 13.85 6.30
CA VAL A 75 0.07 14.95 6.50
C VAL A 75 1.41 14.43 6.99
N PHE A 76 1.43 13.51 7.97
CA PHE A 76 2.64 12.86 8.45
C PHE A 76 3.39 12.14 7.33
N LEU A 77 2.69 11.36 6.51
CA LEU A 77 3.31 10.66 5.38
C LEU A 77 3.89 11.63 4.35
N ALA A 78 3.18 12.71 4.03
CA ALA A 78 3.62 13.70 3.05
C ALA A 78 4.82 14.49 3.56
N ALA A 79 4.72 15.06 4.76
CA ALA A 79 5.78 15.82 5.39
C ALA A 79 7.02 14.94 5.66
N GLY A 80 6.82 13.73 6.16
CA GLY A 80 7.88 12.74 6.37
C GLY A 80 8.60 12.40 5.08
N THR A 81 7.85 12.18 3.99
CA THR A 81 8.44 11.91 2.66
C THR A 81 9.28 13.10 2.19
N LEU A 82 8.77 14.34 2.30
CA LEU A 82 9.49 15.55 1.90
C LEU A 82 10.77 15.77 2.72
N LEU A 83 10.69 15.59 4.05
CA LEU A 83 11.85 15.66 4.94
C LEU A 83 12.88 14.58 4.59
N LEU A 84 12.42 13.38 4.25
CA LEU A 84 13.30 12.28 3.86
C LEU A 84 14.05 12.59 2.58
N VAL A 85 13.34 12.92 1.50
CA VAL A 85 13.96 13.12 0.17
C VAL A 85 14.77 14.41 0.08
N GLY A 86 14.46 15.41 0.90
CA GLY A 86 15.20 16.67 0.97
C GLY A 86 16.34 16.61 1.98
N PRO A 87 16.19 17.22 3.17
CA PRO A 87 17.30 17.42 4.10
C PRO A 87 17.94 16.12 4.60
N ILE A 88 17.17 15.04 4.80
CA ILE A 88 17.72 13.80 5.35
C ILE A 88 18.60 13.09 4.31
N PHE A 89 18.14 12.89 3.08
CA PHE A 89 18.97 12.29 2.04
C PHE A 89 20.20 13.14 1.71
N GLN A 90 20.08 14.47 1.71
CA GLN A 90 21.23 15.37 1.55
C GLN A 90 22.24 15.21 2.69
N PHE A 91 21.76 15.17 3.93
CA PHE A 91 22.62 14.93 5.09
C PHE A 91 23.32 13.56 5.00
N LEU A 92 22.60 12.51 4.62
CA LEU A 92 23.19 11.17 4.44
C LEU A 92 24.26 11.16 3.34
N GLN A 93 24.05 11.87 2.23
CA GLN A 93 25.05 12.01 1.17
C GLN A 93 26.33 12.71 1.65
N GLN A 94 26.22 13.67 2.56
CA GLN A 94 27.36 14.38 3.15
C GLN A 94 28.07 13.58 4.23
N LEU A 95 27.33 12.77 5.00
CA LEU A 95 27.86 11.98 6.10
C LEU A 95 28.56 10.69 5.63
N LEU A 96 28.04 10.07 4.58
CA LEU A 96 28.50 8.77 4.11
C LEU A 96 29.71 8.89 3.17
N PRO A 97 30.53 7.84 3.05
CA PRO A 97 31.66 7.84 2.13
C PRO A 97 31.24 8.14 0.68
N GLU A 98 32.14 8.75 -0.08
CA GLU A 98 31.89 9.09 -1.48
C GLU A 98 31.39 7.88 -2.27
N GLY A 99 30.33 8.08 -3.04
CA GLY A 99 29.72 7.04 -3.86
C GLY A 99 28.88 6.00 -3.09
N TRP A 100 28.88 5.99 -1.76
CA TRP A 100 28.07 5.04 -0.98
C TRP A 100 26.58 5.20 -1.27
N PHE A 101 26.06 6.44 -1.20
CA PHE A 101 24.64 6.72 -1.45
C PHE A 101 24.24 6.33 -2.87
N LYS A 102 25.09 6.66 -3.86
CA LYS A 102 24.89 6.28 -5.27
C LYS A 102 24.88 4.76 -5.45
N ASN A 103 25.73 4.03 -4.73
CA ASN A 103 25.74 2.56 -4.77
C ASN A 103 24.50 1.97 -4.09
N TRP A 104 24.01 2.58 -3.01
CA TRP A 104 22.75 2.18 -2.39
C TRP A 104 21.57 2.41 -3.34
N GLN A 105 21.51 3.54 -4.05
CA GLN A 105 20.46 3.82 -5.04
C GLN A 105 20.35 2.76 -6.14
N LYS A 106 21.46 2.12 -6.53
CA LYS A 106 21.45 1.02 -7.52
C LYS A 106 20.64 -0.19 -7.05
N THR A 107 20.40 -0.35 -5.75
CA THR A 107 19.61 -1.47 -5.21
C THR A 107 18.12 -1.16 -5.14
N TRP A 108 17.71 0.12 -5.20
CA TRP A 108 16.31 0.54 -5.07
C TRP A 108 15.34 -0.12 -6.06
N PRO A 109 15.72 -0.44 -7.31
CA PRO A 109 14.84 -1.18 -8.22
C PRO A 109 14.37 -2.54 -7.71
N ILE A 110 15.05 -3.14 -6.72
CA ILE A 110 14.60 -4.38 -6.07
C ILE A 110 13.21 -4.26 -5.44
N LEU A 111 12.79 -3.03 -5.08
CA LEU A 111 11.44 -2.76 -4.62
C LEU A 111 10.39 -3.20 -5.64
N GLY A 112 10.69 -3.13 -6.94
CA GLY A 112 9.79 -3.61 -7.97
C GLY A 112 9.46 -5.11 -7.83
N ALA A 113 10.42 -5.94 -7.40
CA ALA A 113 10.15 -7.36 -7.14
C ALA A 113 9.19 -7.57 -5.97
N PHE A 114 9.28 -6.74 -4.93
CA PHE A 114 8.31 -6.77 -3.82
C PHE A 114 6.91 -6.34 -4.25
N TYR A 115 6.80 -5.34 -5.13
CA TYR A 115 5.50 -4.97 -5.73
C TYR A 115 4.93 -6.06 -6.61
N ILE A 116 5.75 -6.78 -7.40
CA ILE A 116 5.26 -7.94 -8.16
C ILE A 116 4.68 -8.99 -7.20
N ALA A 117 5.38 -9.31 -6.12
CA ALA A 117 4.91 -10.28 -5.13
C ALA A 117 3.61 -9.82 -4.44
N ALA A 118 3.53 -8.54 -4.03
CA ALA A 118 2.31 -7.95 -3.47
C ALA A 118 1.15 -7.99 -4.46
N GLY A 119 1.41 -7.70 -5.73
CA GLY A 119 0.39 -7.70 -6.77
C GLY A 119 -0.13 -9.11 -7.07
N VAL A 120 0.73 -10.12 -7.03
CA VAL A 120 0.29 -11.54 -7.07
C VAL A 120 -0.57 -11.88 -5.85
N ALA A 121 -0.20 -11.40 -4.67
CA ALA A 121 -0.95 -11.66 -3.43
C ALA A 121 -2.39 -11.12 -3.48
N HIS A 122 -2.64 -10.01 -4.18
CA HIS A 122 -4.00 -9.50 -4.41
C HIS A 122 -4.91 -10.50 -5.13
N PHE A 123 -4.36 -11.44 -5.90
CA PHE A 123 -5.14 -12.48 -6.58
C PHE A 123 -5.15 -13.80 -5.81
N THR A 124 -4.03 -14.17 -5.16
CA THR A 124 -3.93 -15.45 -4.45
C THR A 124 -4.52 -15.40 -3.04
N ALA A 125 -4.70 -14.20 -2.47
CA ALA A 125 -5.28 -13.97 -1.15
C ALA A 125 -6.30 -12.81 -1.19
N ALA A 126 -7.09 -12.73 -2.27
CA ALA A 126 -8.02 -11.62 -2.52
C ALA A 126 -8.93 -11.29 -1.33
N GLU A 127 -9.52 -12.31 -0.70
CA GLU A 127 -10.41 -12.15 0.47
C GLU A 127 -9.73 -11.40 1.62
N ALA A 128 -8.43 -11.62 1.83
CA ALA A 128 -7.65 -10.97 2.88
C ALA A 128 -7.38 -9.49 2.59
N PHE A 129 -7.30 -9.10 1.32
CA PHE A 129 -7.18 -7.69 0.92
C PHE A 129 -8.56 -7.01 0.89
N GLU A 130 -9.60 -7.72 0.48
CA GLU A 130 -10.98 -7.22 0.51
C GLU A 130 -11.44 -6.94 1.94
N SER A 131 -11.02 -7.74 2.92
CA SER A 131 -11.38 -7.56 4.34
C SER A 131 -10.80 -6.30 4.99
N ILE A 132 -9.80 -5.67 4.38
CA ILE A 132 -9.21 -4.41 4.83
C ILE A 132 -9.61 -3.22 3.95
N TYR A 133 -10.52 -3.42 2.98
CA TYR A 133 -11.09 -2.33 2.20
C TYR A 133 -12.05 -1.52 3.07
N PRO A 134 -11.89 -0.19 3.20
CA PRO A 134 -12.79 0.62 4.02
C PRO A 134 -14.20 0.64 3.42
N PRO A 135 -15.25 0.28 4.19
CA PRO A 135 -16.64 0.38 3.74
C PRO A 135 -17.06 1.82 3.40
N GLU A 136 -18.10 1.97 2.60
CA GLU A 136 -18.69 3.29 2.32
C GLU A 136 -19.11 4.01 3.61
N GLY A 137 -18.84 5.32 3.66
CA GLY A 137 -19.07 6.17 4.83
C GLY A 137 -17.95 6.14 5.87
N THR A 138 -16.92 5.31 5.71
CA THR A 138 -15.78 5.26 6.64
C THR A 138 -15.15 6.65 6.84
N TRP A 139 -14.88 7.01 8.10
CA TRP A 139 -14.40 8.33 8.54
C TRP A 139 -15.31 9.52 8.17
N GLY A 140 -16.55 9.28 7.72
CA GLY A 140 -17.52 10.30 7.32
C GLY A 140 -17.28 10.90 5.92
N PHE A 141 -16.22 10.50 5.21
CA PHE A 141 -15.88 11.04 3.87
C PHE A 141 -15.48 9.99 2.83
N TRP A 142 -15.35 8.71 3.21
CA TRP A 142 -14.94 7.65 2.28
C TRP A 142 -16.12 7.12 1.45
N TYR A 143 -16.27 7.61 0.22
CA TYR A 143 -17.31 7.20 -0.72
C TYR A 143 -16.72 6.84 -2.08
N LEU A 144 -15.75 5.91 -2.08
CA LEU A 144 -15.06 5.48 -3.30
C LEU A 144 -15.97 4.53 -4.10
N PRO A 145 -16.31 4.85 -5.36
CA PRO A 145 -17.19 4.01 -6.16
C PRO A 145 -16.48 2.73 -6.61
N GLY A 146 -17.16 1.59 -6.45
CA GLY A 146 -16.65 0.28 -6.80
C GLY A 146 -16.72 -0.69 -5.63
N SER A 147 -16.59 -1.99 -5.91
CA SER A 147 -16.51 -3.01 -4.87
C SER A 147 -15.08 -3.16 -4.35
N ALA A 148 -14.93 -3.70 -3.14
CA ALA A 148 -13.64 -4.12 -2.60
C ALA A 148 -12.89 -5.00 -3.61
N SER A 149 -13.56 -6.00 -4.19
CA SER A 149 -13.01 -6.91 -5.19
C SER A 149 -12.49 -6.22 -6.45
N PHE A 150 -13.19 -5.18 -6.93
CA PHE A 150 -12.72 -4.38 -8.05
C PHE A 150 -11.42 -3.65 -7.68
N HIS A 151 -11.41 -2.99 -6.51
CA HIS A 151 -10.24 -2.23 -6.07
C HIS A 151 -9.02 -3.12 -5.85
N VAL A 152 -9.18 -4.26 -5.18
CA VAL A 152 -8.13 -5.26 -4.98
C VAL A 152 -7.58 -5.79 -6.30
N ALA A 153 -8.46 -6.10 -7.26
CA ALA A 153 -8.02 -6.63 -8.56
C ALA A 153 -7.18 -5.60 -9.34
N TRP A 154 -7.64 -4.36 -9.49
CA TRP A 154 -6.90 -3.38 -10.30
C TRP A 154 -5.63 -2.89 -9.61
N THR A 155 -5.61 -2.76 -8.28
CA THR A 155 -4.37 -2.43 -7.56
C THR A 155 -3.36 -3.56 -7.73
N GLY A 156 -3.78 -4.82 -7.67
CA GLY A 156 -2.93 -5.97 -7.96
C GLY A 156 -2.29 -5.92 -9.37
N VAL A 157 -3.08 -5.59 -10.41
CA VAL A 157 -2.54 -5.38 -11.77
C VAL A 157 -1.53 -4.23 -11.80
N ALA A 158 -1.84 -3.11 -11.15
CA ALA A 158 -0.97 -1.94 -11.12
C ALA A 158 0.35 -2.22 -10.41
N GLU A 159 0.33 -3.00 -9.32
CA GLU A 159 1.53 -3.43 -8.60
C GLU A 159 2.39 -4.37 -9.45
N ILE A 160 1.81 -5.35 -10.15
CA ILE A 160 2.55 -6.24 -11.06
C ILE A 160 3.17 -5.43 -12.20
N ALA A 161 2.39 -4.56 -12.84
CA ALA A 161 2.86 -3.77 -13.98
C ALA A 161 3.96 -2.78 -13.59
N GLY A 162 3.74 -1.99 -12.53
CA GLY A 162 4.73 -1.05 -12.00
C GLY A 162 5.95 -1.75 -11.42
N GLY A 163 5.75 -2.86 -10.70
CA GLY A 163 6.84 -3.66 -10.15
C GLY A 163 7.72 -4.28 -11.23
N THR A 164 7.10 -4.82 -12.28
CA THR A 164 7.81 -5.35 -13.47
C THR A 164 8.57 -4.25 -14.19
N GLY A 165 7.92 -3.12 -14.47
CA GLY A 165 8.57 -2.00 -15.16
C GLY A 165 9.74 -1.41 -14.37
N LEU A 166 9.65 -1.34 -13.04
CA LEU A 166 10.75 -0.90 -12.19
C LEU A 166 11.88 -1.93 -12.15
N PHE A 167 11.60 -3.17 -11.76
CA PHE A 167 12.62 -4.18 -11.51
C PHE A 167 13.25 -4.71 -12.81
N VAL A 168 12.42 -5.26 -13.71
CA VAL A 168 12.89 -5.83 -14.97
C VAL A 168 13.40 -4.73 -15.89
N GLY A 169 12.72 -3.57 -15.93
CA GLY A 169 13.19 -2.43 -16.72
C GLY A 169 14.58 -1.96 -16.28
N ALA A 170 14.83 -1.79 -14.98
CA ALA A 170 16.14 -1.37 -14.48
C ALA A 170 17.22 -2.43 -14.74
N LEU A 171 16.89 -3.71 -14.60
CA LEU A 171 17.80 -4.82 -14.89
C LEU A 171 18.22 -4.83 -16.37
N LEU A 172 17.25 -4.68 -17.28
CA LEU A 172 17.50 -4.65 -18.72
C LEU A 172 18.34 -3.43 -19.13
N LEU A 173 18.10 -2.25 -18.53
CA LEU A 173 18.94 -1.07 -18.76
C LEU A 173 20.37 -1.28 -18.27
N GLY A 174 20.55 -1.89 -17.10
CA GLY A 174 21.88 -2.24 -16.57
C GLY A 174 22.63 -3.19 -17.51
N LEU A 175 21.94 -4.23 -18.01
CA LEU A 175 22.51 -5.18 -18.96
C LEU A 175 22.87 -4.51 -20.30
N ALA A 176 21.97 -3.69 -20.85
CA ALA A 176 22.25 -2.96 -22.09
C ALA A 176 23.45 -2.03 -21.95
N GLY A 177 23.60 -1.34 -20.81
CA GLY A 177 24.77 -0.54 -20.50
C GLY A 177 26.06 -1.36 -20.44
N ALA A 178 26.02 -2.54 -19.80
CA ALA A 178 27.16 -3.46 -19.74
C ALA A 178 27.57 -4.01 -21.13
N LEU A 179 26.59 -4.18 -22.03
CA LEU A 179 26.79 -4.66 -23.40
C LEU A 179 26.99 -3.52 -24.43
N GLN A 180 27.05 -2.26 -23.99
CA GLN A 180 27.15 -1.07 -24.84
C GLN A 180 26.06 -0.99 -25.93
N MET A 181 24.85 -1.46 -25.62
CA MET A 181 23.71 -1.44 -26.53
C MET A 181 22.94 -0.12 -26.42
N GLU A 182 22.57 0.44 -27.56
CA GLU A 182 21.70 1.61 -27.60
C GLU A 182 20.25 1.23 -27.28
N VAL A 183 19.75 1.68 -26.13
CA VAL A 183 18.34 1.50 -25.78
C VAL A 183 17.53 2.71 -26.25
N PRO A 184 16.39 2.53 -26.93
CA PRO A 184 15.48 3.63 -27.28
C PRO A 184 15.08 4.48 -26.08
N ARG A 185 14.96 5.79 -26.28
CA ARG A 185 14.66 6.77 -25.21
C ARG A 185 13.43 6.39 -24.38
N LEU A 186 12.36 5.93 -25.04
CA LEU A 186 11.12 5.53 -24.38
C LEU A 186 11.35 4.39 -23.38
N LEU A 187 12.15 3.40 -23.75
CA LEU A 187 12.44 2.24 -22.90
C LEU A 187 13.32 2.62 -21.69
N ARG A 188 14.20 3.62 -21.84
CA ARG A 188 15.01 4.15 -20.72
C ARG A 188 14.15 4.80 -19.63
N GLN A 189 12.96 5.29 -19.98
CA GLN A 189 12.07 5.94 -19.03
C GLN A 189 11.16 4.98 -18.27
N ILE A 190 11.05 3.71 -18.70
CA ILE A 190 10.14 2.73 -18.09
C ILE A 190 10.35 2.60 -16.58
N PRO A 191 11.58 2.43 -16.04
CA PRO A 191 11.75 2.28 -14.61
C PRO A 191 11.32 3.51 -13.82
N ALA A 192 11.60 4.70 -14.35
CA ALA A 192 11.24 5.97 -13.73
C ALA A 192 9.73 6.17 -13.67
N LEU A 193 9.05 5.95 -14.80
CA LEU A 193 7.59 6.05 -14.89
C LEU A 193 6.91 4.99 -14.02
N SER A 194 7.50 3.80 -13.94
CA SER A 194 7.02 2.72 -13.08
C SER A 194 7.17 3.07 -11.60
N ALA A 195 8.31 3.62 -11.19
CA ALA A 195 8.50 4.12 -9.83
C ALA A 195 7.50 5.23 -9.47
N LEU A 196 7.22 6.16 -10.40
CA LEU A 196 6.20 7.19 -10.20
C LEU A 196 4.79 6.60 -10.09
N GLY A 197 4.46 5.61 -10.92
CA GLY A 197 3.20 4.88 -10.85
C GLY A 197 3.03 4.17 -9.51
N LEU A 198 4.08 3.48 -9.04
CA LEU A 198 4.10 2.82 -7.73
C LEU A 198 4.02 3.82 -6.57
N PHE A 199 4.66 4.99 -6.69
CA PHE A 199 4.54 6.09 -5.72
C PHE A 199 3.08 6.55 -5.60
N ALA A 200 2.42 6.81 -6.73
CA ALA A 200 1.00 7.19 -6.75
C ALA A 200 0.10 6.06 -6.22
N LEU A 201 0.37 4.82 -6.62
CA LEU A 201 -0.37 3.65 -6.16
C LEU A 201 -0.27 3.47 -4.65
N THR A 202 0.91 3.69 -4.06
CA THR A 202 1.13 3.63 -2.61
C THR A 202 0.17 4.57 -1.87
N TRP A 203 0.01 5.80 -2.37
CA TRP A 203 -0.97 6.74 -1.81
C TRP A 203 -2.40 6.23 -1.95
N VAL A 204 -2.76 5.65 -3.08
CA VAL A 204 -4.11 5.14 -3.35
C VAL A 204 -4.47 3.94 -2.46
N VAL A 205 -3.51 3.07 -2.12
CA VAL A 205 -3.74 1.90 -1.25
C VAL A 205 -3.54 2.21 0.24
N THR A 206 -2.98 3.38 0.59
CA THR A 206 -2.77 3.81 1.98
C THR A 206 -4.05 3.78 2.85
N PRO A 207 -5.24 4.16 2.34
CA PRO A 207 -6.48 4.05 3.11
C PRO A 207 -6.74 2.67 3.71
N ALA A 208 -6.37 1.58 3.03
CA ALA A 208 -6.52 0.22 3.59
C ALA A 208 -5.63 0.04 4.84
N ASN A 209 -4.38 0.50 4.79
CA ASN A 209 -3.47 0.48 5.95
C ASN A 209 -4.00 1.32 7.12
N VAL A 210 -4.57 2.50 6.81
CA VAL A 210 -5.18 3.39 7.82
C VAL A 210 -6.46 2.78 8.39
N TYR A 211 -7.23 2.05 7.60
CA TYR A 211 -8.43 1.37 8.06
C TYR A 211 -8.12 0.23 9.02
N MET A 212 -7.08 -0.57 8.74
CA MET A 212 -6.56 -1.55 9.70
C MET A 212 -6.21 -0.90 11.04
N TYR A 213 -5.54 0.26 11.02
CA TYR A 213 -5.18 0.98 12.24
C TYR A 213 -6.40 1.55 12.97
N THR A 214 -7.30 2.22 12.24
CA THR A 214 -8.41 2.99 12.84
C THR A 214 -9.58 2.11 13.28
N HIS A 215 -9.84 1.02 12.56
CA HIS A 215 -11.00 0.14 12.76
C HIS A 215 -10.60 -1.29 13.13
N GLY A 216 -9.31 -1.59 13.28
CA GLY A 216 -8.86 -2.92 13.67
C GLY A 216 -9.12 -3.97 12.59
N ALA A 217 -9.29 -3.55 11.33
CA ALA A 217 -9.50 -4.45 10.20
C ALA A 217 -8.27 -5.34 9.99
N GLN A 218 -8.51 -6.58 9.58
CA GLN A 218 -7.49 -7.62 9.52
C GLN A 218 -7.48 -8.26 8.15
N MET A 219 -6.31 -8.76 7.77
CA MET A 219 -6.15 -9.56 6.56
C MET A 219 -6.40 -11.02 6.92
N VAL A 220 -7.67 -11.44 6.83
CA VAL A 220 -8.11 -12.77 7.27
C VAL A 220 -7.29 -13.86 6.57
N GLY A 221 -6.71 -14.78 7.34
CA GLY A 221 -5.85 -15.85 6.83
C GLY A 221 -4.39 -15.43 6.54
N LEU A 222 -4.03 -14.16 6.71
CA LEU A 222 -2.66 -13.64 6.59
C LEU A 222 -2.12 -13.01 7.89
N THR A 223 -3.00 -12.50 8.75
CA THR A 223 -2.59 -12.02 10.08
C THR A 223 -2.45 -13.17 11.08
N PRO A 224 -1.37 -13.23 11.89
CA PRO A 224 -1.20 -14.28 12.89
C PRO A 224 -2.40 -14.39 13.83
N GLY A 225 -3.07 -15.54 13.81
CA GLY A 225 -4.24 -15.82 14.64
C GLY A 225 -5.48 -14.97 14.34
N ASP A 226 -5.54 -14.32 13.17
CA ASP A 226 -6.61 -13.39 12.79
C ASP A 226 -6.95 -12.43 13.95
N GLN A 227 -5.90 -11.75 14.42
CA GLN A 227 -5.99 -10.71 15.43
C GLN A 227 -5.63 -9.36 14.83
N PRO A 228 -6.18 -8.26 15.39
CA PRO A 228 -5.76 -6.92 15.01
C PRO A 228 -4.25 -6.74 15.20
N ILE A 229 -3.62 -6.03 14.28
CA ILE A 229 -2.20 -5.73 14.38
C ILE A 229 -1.98 -4.79 15.58
N PRO A 230 -1.00 -5.08 16.47
CA PRO A 230 -0.68 -4.18 17.58
C PRO A 230 -0.30 -2.77 17.10
N VAL A 231 -0.65 -1.76 17.89
CA VAL A 231 -0.55 -0.33 17.53
C VAL A 231 0.89 0.05 17.17
N GLU A 232 1.89 -0.50 17.86
CA GLU A 232 3.31 -0.28 17.62
C GLU A 232 3.74 -0.70 16.20
N PHE A 233 3.15 -1.76 15.64
CA PHE A 233 3.47 -2.19 14.28
C PHE A 233 2.86 -1.27 13.22
N HIS A 234 1.77 -0.57 13.53
CA HIS A 234 1.24 0.47 12.63
C HIS A 234 2.19 1.68 12.53
N LEU A 235 2.85 2.07 13.63
CA LEU A 235 3.88 3.11 13.59
C LEU A 235 5.06 2.70 12.70
N ILE A 236 5.54 1.46 12.85
CA ILE A 236 6.63 0.92 12.02
C ILE A 236 6.21 0.91 10.55
N ARG A 237 4.99 0.45 10.23
CA ARG A 237 4.44 0.49 8.86
C ARG A 237 4.40 1.92 8.31
N GLY A 238 3.94 2.89 9.11
CA GLY A 238 3.91 4.30 8.71
C GLY A 238 5.30 4.86 8.38
N LEU A 239 6.32 4.56 9.21
CA LEU A 239 7.70 4.97 8.96
C LEU A 239 8.30 4.29 7.72
N LEU A 240 8.07 2.99 7.55
CA LEU A 240 8.51 2.27 6.35
C LEU A 240 7.82 2.80 5.09
N GLN A 241 6.56 3.24 5.19
CA GLN A 241 5.84 3.83 4.08
C GLN A 241 6.43 5.20 3.68
N VAL A 242 6.87 6.02 4.64
CA VAL A 242 7.66 7.24 4.36
C VAL A 242 8.95 6.90 3.59
N VAL A 243 9.67 5.86 4.02
CA VAL A 243 10.89 5.41 3.34
C VAL A 243 10.59 4.92 1.91
N LEU A 244 9.55 4.13 1.74
CA LEU A 244 9.11 3.60 0.46
C LEU A 244 8.72 4.72 -0.52
N LEU A 245 7.87 5.65 -0.07
CA LEU A 245 7.47 6.82 -0.85
C LEU A 245 8.67 7.68 -1.22
N GLY A 246 9.60 7.90 -0.28
CA GLY A 246 10.81 8.67 -0.51
C GLY A 246 11.72 8.03 -1.57
N ILE A 247 11.97 6.72 -1.47
CA ILE A 247 12.78 6.00 -2.45
C ILE A 247 12.15 6.05 -3.85
N LEU A 248 10.85 5.78 -3.97
CA LEU A 248 10.16 5.78 -5.27
C LEU A 248 10.15 7.17 -5.90
N TRP A 249 9.89 8.20 -5.10
CA TRP A 249 9.94 9.59 -5.56
C TRP A 249 11.34 9.98 -6.02
N SER A 250 12.37 9.73 -5.20
CA SER A 250 13.76 10.05 -5.54
C SER A 250 14.24 9.30 -6.77
N TYR A 251 13.88 8.02 -6.94
CA TYR A 251 14.23 7.23 -8.12
C TYR A 251 13.60 7.83 -9.39
N SER A 252 12.30 8.12 -9.35
CA SER A 252 11.59 8.75 -10.48
C SER A 252 12.17 10.13 -10.81
N SER A 253 12.51 10.94 -9.80
CA SER A 253 12.98 12.31 -9.99
C SER A 253 14.37 12.35 -10.62
N ALA A 254 15.32 11.54 -10.12
CA ALA A 254 16.67 11.47 -10.65
C ALA A 254 16.68 11.08 -12.15
N ALA A 255 15.89 10.07 -12.53
CA ALA A 255 15.81 9.64 -13.93
C ALA A 255 15.17 10.68 -14.87
N ARG A 256 14.32 11.58 -14.34
CA ARG A 256 13.76 12.70 -15.11
C ARG A 256 14.75 13.83 -15.30
N GLU A 257 15.59 14.10 -14.31
CA GLU A 257 16.67 15.08 -14.38
C GLU A 257 17.71 14.66 -15.43
N GLU A 258 18.18 13.41 -15.39
CA GLU A 258 19.09 12.85 -16.41
C GLU A 258 18.50 12.96 -17.83
N ALA A 259 17.18 12.74 -17.98
CA ALA A 259 16.50 12.84 -19.27
C ALA A 259 16.28 14.29 -19.76
N ALA A 260 16.36 15.28 -18.85
CA ALA A 260 16.27 16.69 -19.15
C ALA A 260 17.64 17.27 -19.56
N GLU A 261 18.73 16.85 -18.90
CA GLU A 261 20.10 17.25 -19.23
C GLU A 261 20.58 16.72 -20.58
N ALA A 262 20.01 15.60 -21.05
CA ALA A 262 20.33 15.02 -22.36
C ALA A 262 19.59 15.67 -23.56
N ARG A 263 18.97 16.85 -23.39
CA ARG A 263 18.28 17.62 -24.45
C ARG A 263 19.07 18.86 -24.84
#